data_AF-A0A2T1HYF0-F1
#
_entry.id   AF-A0A2T1HYF0-F1
#
_cell.length_a   1.000
_cell.length_b   1.000
_cell.length_c   1.000
_cell.angle_alpha   90.00
_cell.angle_beta   90.00
_cell.angle_gamma   90.00
#
_symmetry.space_group_name_H-M   'P 1'
#
loop_
_entity.id
_entity.type
_entity.pdbx_description
1 polymer ?
#
loop_
_entity_poly.entity_id
_entity_poly.type
_entity_poly.pdbx_seq_one_letter_code
_entity_poly.pdbx_strand_id
1 'polypeptide(L)'
;MDVWDNDVLDLAEEAHLTFQGASDGEIAFVAVKGFLDVRYGSRDGAACAEFSWQGEDDGDDVCGRGWVRLGTAGRLVGHVFIHQADDSGFVCERD
;
A
#
# COMPACT_ATOMS: atom_id res chain seq x y z
N MET A 1 8.51 2.04 -7.07
CA MET A 1 8.33 2.69 -5.73
C MET A 1 9.63 3.42 -5.39
N ASP A 2 9.75 4.10 -4.24
CA ASP A 2 11.02 4.77 -3.89
C ASP A 2 12.15 3.80 -3.51
N VAL A 3 11.82 2.66 -2.86
CA VAL A 3 12.80 1.64 -2.44
C VAL A 3 13.01 0.54 -3.49
N TRP A 4 11.95 0.12 -4.17
CA TRP A 4 11.99 -0.97 -5.15
C TRP A 4 11.78 -0.46 -6.58
N ASP A 5 12.62 -0.96 -7.50
CA ASP A 5 12.51 -0.71 -8.93
C ASP A 5 11.20 -1.28 -9.50
N ASN A 6 10.68 -0.66 -10.56
CA ASN A 6 9.37 -1.05 -11.11
C ASN A 6 9.37 -2.45 -11.75
N ASP A 7 10.53 -2.98 -12.14
CA ASP A 7 10.66 -4.30 -12.78
C ASP A 7 10.62 -5.47 -11.79
N VAL A 8 10.66 -5.20 -10.48
CA VAL A 8 10.55 -6.21 -9.42
C VAL A 8 9.25 -6.13 -8.63
N LEU A 9 8.39 -5.15 -8.90
CA LEU A 9 7.14 -4.98 -8.14
C LEU A 9 6.21 -6.17 -8.32
N ASP A 10 6.19 -6.80 -9.49
CA ASP A 10 5.31 -7.93 -9.81
C ASP A 10 5.97 -9.30 -9.55
N LEU A 11 6.93 -9.38 -8.63
CA LEU A 11 7.76 -10.57 -8.44
C LEU A 11 6.96 -11.82 -8.04
N ALA A 12 6.12 -11.73 -7.00
CA ALA A 12 5.28 -12.84 -6.54
C ALA A 12 3.90 -12.84 -7.22
N GLU A 13 3.30 -11.66 -7.37
CA GLU A 13 2.05 -11.41 -8.10
C GLU A 13 1.99 -9.93 -8.51
N GLU A 14 0.99 -9.56 -9.32
CA GLU A 14 0.78 -8.18 -9.75
C GLU A 14 0.69 -7.22 -8.56
N ALA A 15 1.53 -6.19 -8.58
CA ALA A 15 1.59 -5.21 -7.51
C ALA A 15 0.31 -4.38 -7.47
N HIS A 16 -0.38 -4.43 -6.33
CA HIS A 16 -1.66 -3.75 -6.18
C HIS A 16 -1.89 -3.26 -4.76
N LEU A 17 -2.79 -2.28 -4.66
CA LEU A 17 -3.36 -1.79 -3.42
C LEU A 17 -4.87 -1.67 -3.63
N THR A 18 -5.61 -2.65 -3.12
CA THR A 18 -7.04 -2.77 -3.34
C THR A 18 -7.80 -2.35 -2.09
N PHE A 19 -8.73 -1.42 -2.24
CA PHE A 19 -9.67 -1.01 -1.20
C PHE A 19 -11.02 -1.70 -1.42
N GLN A 20 -11.53 -2.40 -0.41
CA GLN A 20 -12.76 -3.18 -0.49
C GLN A 20 -13.74 -2.77 0.62
N GLY A 21 -14.93 -2.31 0.22
CA GLY A 21 -16.00 -2.01 1.17
C GLY A 21 -15.65 -0.88 2.15
N ALA A 22 -16.06 -1.06 3.41
CA ALA A 22 -16.02 0.00 4.42
C ALA A 22 -14.68 0.12 5.16
N SER A 23 -13.90 -0.95 5.23
CA SER A 23 -12.65 -1.01 6.01
C SER A 23 -11.65 -2.06 5.53
N ASP A 24 -11.95 -2.82 4.49
CA ASP A 24 -11.13 -3.98 4.11
C ASP A 24 -10.31 -3.66 2.86
N GLY A 25 -9.37 -4.54 2.55
CA GLY A 25 -8.54 -4.40 1.37
C GLY A 25 -7.37 -5.37 1.36
N GLU A 26 -6.58 -5.30 0.30
CA GLU A 26 -5.43 -6.16 0.06
C GLU A 26 -4.26 -5.32 -0.48
N ILE A 27 -3.05 -5.77 -0.19
CA ILE A 27 -1.81 -5.18 -0.71
C ILE A 27 -0.92 -6.31 -1.19
N ALA A 28 -0.30 -6.14 -2.35
CA ALA A 28 0.79 -6.98 -2.82
C ALA A 28 1.85 -6.15 -3.55
N PHE A 29 3.12 -6.46 -3.32
CA PHE A 29 4.26 -5.94 -4.08
C PHE A 29 5.50 -6.77 -3.73
N VAL A 30 6.38 -7.00 -4.70
CA VAL A 30 7.57 -7.85 -4.53
C VAL A 30 7.15 -9.23 -4.01
N ALA A 31 7.57 -9.63 -2.80
CA ALA A 31 7.17 -10.87 -2.14
C ALA A 31 6.20 -10.63 -0.97
N VAL A 32 5.85 -9.37 -0.70
CA VAL A 32 4.88 -8.97 0.32
C VAL A 32 3.47 -9.16 -0.22
N LYS A 33 2.61 -9.80 0.57
CA LYS A 33 1.15 -9.77 0.37
C LYS A 33 0.42 -9.77 1.70
N GLY A 34 -0.72 -9.10 1.80
CA GLY A 34 -1.46 -9.01 3.05
C GLY A 34 -2.82 -8.34 2.96
N PHE A 35 -3.52 -8.33 4.09
CA PHE A 35 -4.85 -7.73 4.23
C PHE A 35 -4.77 -6.40 4.97
N LEU A 36 -5.68 -5.49 4.63
CA LEU A 36 -5.76 -4.14 5.17
C LEU A 36 -6.90 -4.00 6.20
N ASP A 37 -6.65 -3.22 7.26
CA ASP A 37 -7.69 -2.49 8.01
C ASP A 37 -7.56 -1.01 7.64
N VAL A 38 -8.58 -0.49 6.97
CA VAL A 38 -8.62 0.81 6.30
C VAL A 38 -9.52 1.79 7.04
N ARG A 39 -9.03 3.01 7.21
CA ARG A 39 -9.74 4.16 7.77
C ARG A 39 -9.76 5.29 6.75
N TYR A 40 -10.95 5.60 6.25
CA TYR A 40 -11.17 6.71 5.33
C TYR A 40 -11.37 8.02 6.09
N GLY A 41 -10.72 9.08 5.63
CA GLY A 41 -10.81 10.40 6.24
C GLY A 41 -10.18 11.48 5.38
N SER A 42 -9.54 12.45 6.03
CA SER A 42 -8.84 13.53 5.36
C SER A 42 -7.46 13.78 5.98
N ARG A 43 -6.47 14.01 5.13
CA ARG A 43 -5.12 14.44 5.51
C ARG A 43 -4.77 15.71 4.74
N ASP A 44 -4.35 16.75 5.46
CA ASP A 44 -4.03 18.07 4.89
C ASP A 44 -5.13 18.65 3.98
N GLY A 45 -6.39 18.40 4.33
CA GLY A 45 -7.56 18.87 3.57
C GLY A 45 -7.91 18.06 2.31
N ALA A 46 -7.20 16.97 2.03
CA ALA A 46 -7.48 16.05 0.92
C ALA A 46 -8.05 14.72 1.43
N ALA A 47 -8.92 14.09 0.64
CA ALA A 47 -9.39 12.74 0.92
C ALA A 47 -8.22 11.76 1.02
N CYS A 48 -8.21 10.96 2.07
CA CYS A 48 -7.12 10.06 2.42
C CYS A 48 -7.69 8.73 2.93
N ALA A 49 -7.05 7.63 2.58
CA ALA A 49 -7.22 6.35 3.25
C ALA A 49 -5.94 6.07 4.03
N GLU A 50 -6.06 5.85 5.34
CA GLU A 50 -4.98 5.35 6.18
C GLU A 50 -5.24 3.87 6.45
N PHE A 51 -4.20 3.06 6.54
CA PHE A 51 -4.37 1.62 6.76
C PHE A 51 -3.28 1.04 7.65
N SER A 52 -3.64 0.03 8.43
CA SER A 52 -2.70 -0.98 8.93
C SER A 52 -2.82 -2.23 8.07
N TRP A 53 -1.77 -3.02 7.99
CA TRP A 53 -1.78 -4.27 7.23
C TRP A 53 -1.02 -5.37 7.93
N GLN A 54 -1.41 -6.62 7.67
CA GLN A 54 -0.75 -7.83 8.14
C GLN A 54 -0.70 -8.86 7.01
N GLY A 55 0.42 -9.56 6.88
CA GLY A 55 0.67 -10.46 5.77
C GLY A 55 1.96 -11.26 5.93
N GLU A 56 2.49 -11.72 4.80
CA GLU A 56 3.77 -12.43 4.73
C GLU A 56 4.72 -11.79 3.71
N ASP A 57 6.02 -12.02 3.90
CA ASP A 57 7.11 -11.74 2.97
C ASP A 57 8.02 -12.98 2.89
N ASP A 58 8.01 -13.69 1.76
CA ASP A 58 8.73 -14.96 1.55
C ASP A 58 8.50 -16.01 2.66
N GLY A 59 7.27 -16.05 3.21
CA GLY A 59 6.86 -16.97 4.27
C GLY A 59 7.14 -16.51 5.71
N ASP A 60 7.71 -15.31 5.89
CA ASP A 60 7.85 -14.67 7.19
C ASP A 60 6.69 -13.70 7.47
N ASP A 61 6.10 -13.78 8.67
CA ASP A 61 5.03 -12.88 9.09
C ASP A 61 5.53 -11.43 9.16
N VAL A 62 4.86 -10.55 8.42
CA VAL A 62 5.15 -9.11 8.42
C VAL A 62 3.87 -8.30 8.64
N CYS A 63 4.04 -7.08 9.13
CA CYS A 63 2.94 -6.15 9.28
C CYS A 63 3.43 -4.72 9.10
N GLY A 64 2.49 -3.79 9.03
CA GLY A 64 2.85 -2.40 8.86
C GLY A 64 1.68 -1.46 8.83
N ARG A 65 1.93 -0.28 8.29
CA ARG A 65 0.93 0.77 8.10
C ARG A 65 1.21 1.54 6.83
N GLY A 66 0.24 2.33 6.39
CA GLY A 66 0.43 3.21 5.26
C GLY A 66 -0.71 4.20 5.14
N TRP A 67 -0.60 5.03 4.11
CA TRP A 67 -1.65 5.97 3.74
C TRP A 67 -1.60 6.22 2.24
N VAL A 68 -2.72 6.63 1.68
CA VAL A 68 -2.84 7.06 0.30
C VAL A 68 -3.81 8.22 0.18
N ARG A 69 -3.50 9.16 -0.71
CA ARG A 69 -4.38 10.28 -1.06
C ARG A 69 -4.47 10.43 -2.57
N LEU A 70 -5.52 11.12 -3.02
CA LEU A 70 -5.60 11.53 -4.42
C LEU A 70 -4.55 12.61 -4.69
N GLY A 71 -3.60 12.30 -5.57
CA GLY A 71 -2.61 13.23 -6.08
C GLY A 71 -3.14 14.05 -7.25
N THR A 72 -2.23 14.80 -7.88
CA THR A 72 -2.53 15.52 -9.12
C THR A 72 -2.71 14.52 -10.28
N ALA A 73 -3.50 14.89 -11.29
CA ALA A 73 -3.77 14.05 -12.47
C ALA A 73 -4.50 12.72 -12.18
N GLY A 74 -5.21 12.60 -11.07
CA GLY A 74 -6.07 11.46 -10.77
C GLY A 74 -5.34 10.19 -10.30
N ARG A 75 -4.02 10.27 -10.11
CA ARG A 75 -3.22 9.18 -9.54
C ARG A 75 -3.29 9.18 -8.03
N LEU A 76 -3.15 8.01 -7.43
CA LEU A 76 -3.01 7.87 -5.99
C LEU A 76 -1.53 8.02 -5.60
N VAL A 77 -1.25 8.78 -4.54
CA VAL A 77 0.10 8.94 -3.98
C VAL A 77 0.04 8.53 -2.52
N GLY A 78 0.97 7.68 -2.10
CA GLY A 78 0.96 7.12 -0.77
C GLY A 78 2.34 6.78 -0.24
N HIS A 79 2.35 6.24 0.97
CA HIS A 79 3.54 5.75 1.65
C HIS A 79 3.18 4.47 2.41
N VAL A 80 4.04 3.45 2.29
CA VAL A 80 3.92 2.19 3.05
C VAL A 80 5.10 2.05 4.00
N PHE A 81 4.85 1.56 5.20
CA PHE A 81 5.83 1.29 6.24
C PHE A 81 5.74 -0.19 6.60
N ILE A 82 6.87 -0.91 6.55
CA ILE A 82 7.01 -2.26 7.09
C ILE A 82 7.51 -2.13 8.54
N HIS A 83 6.88 -2.81 9.48
CA HIS A 83 7.24 -2.72 10.89
C HIS A 83 8.68 -3.18 11.12
N GLN A 84 9.53 -2.27 11.65
CA GLN A 84 10.97 -2.52 11.91
C GLN A 84 11.79 -2.82 10.65
N ALA A 85 11.32 -2.43 9.47
CA ALA A 85 12.03 -2.59 8.21
C ALA A 85 11.84 -1.33 7.34
N ASP A 86 11.94 -1.49 6.02
CA ASP A 86 11.89 -0.40 5.07
C ASP A 86 10.52 0.31 5.03
N ASP A 87 10.55 1.54 4.52
CA ASP A 87 9.38 2.31 4.15
C ASP A 87 9.58 2.93 2.77
N SER A 88 8.50 3.07 2.01
CA SER A 88 8.58 3.54 0.63
C SER A 88 7.40 4.43 0.27
N GLY A 89 7.71 5.55 -0.38
CA GLY A 89 6.74 6.28 -1.18
C GLY A 89 6.33 5.47 -2.41
N PHE A 90 5.09 5.66 -2.87
CA PHE A 90 4.58 5.03 -4.07
C PHE A 90 3.53 5.89 -4.77
N VAL A 91 3.33 5.59 -6.06
CA VAL A 91 2.26 6.14 -6.89
C VAL A 91 1.51 4.97 -7.51
N CYS A 92 0.18 4.96 -7.38
CA CYS A 92 -0.68 3.97 -8.04
C CYS A 92 -1.50 4.64 -9.13
N GLU A 93 -1.62 3.94 -10.26
CA GLU A 93 -2.64 4.21 -11.25
C GLU A 93 -3.90 3.41 -10.90
N ARG A 94 -5.06 3.93 -11.29
CA ARG A 94 -6.33 3.26 -11.06
C ARG A 94 -6.64 2.41 -12.29
N ASP A 95 -6.92 1.14 -12.08
CA ASP A 95 -7.50 0.24 -13.10
C ASP A 95 -8.96 0.59 -13.45
#